data_AF-A0A9W6F5J9-F1
#
_entry.id   AF-A0A9W6F5J9-F1
#
_cell.length_a   1.000
_cell.length_b   1.000
_cell.length_c   1.000
_cell.angle_alpha   90.00
_cell.angle_beta   90.00
_cell.angle_gamma   90.00
#
_symmetry.space_group_name_H-M   'P 1'
#
loop_
_entity.id
_entity.type
_entity.pdbx_description
1 polymer ?
#
loop_
_entity_poly.entity_id
_entity_poly.type
_entity_poly.pdbx_seq_one_letter_code
_entity_poly.pdbx_strand_id
1 'polypeptide(L)'
;MKVTWLVIVFCLVANFGFHGRKLLRTVYGHGCPPVQWNRGEVPGYCSVFNTACMDHGSRIVIHDEKYQIDNVRRENTPSLPVVLWNMPIRLNAFPDALGGWQPGFNVHVRPASKMEPTPPLRHPSWSNCTLPVVLLVDYPYNYKLFVIKALTQIDQMFRVRSLAPGKDATLVLATPAGLALEPYHAVLLSPYSRRPLVTMSELGRRGMEGTPADWSGEGVRVHCFSQLLACKLDQQDGTAPQAAASAVLSHLGPSVPADPLGFGSAATDPHVLRVVVEERTASWRSIRNVRDILRACEEADARGFAAGPFTRIVCKALPAPYDSSPPATGTVDPSSPGAVAFRSALGAVSSAHLFVAAAGSSGAHAFFMNPDPARGGAGLVEVRPCGWGTEHAGRADGAQDAMAAQLQRGADTIRFFAYNVEDAAQCSPPDYQSQLLANRADLQLQQQTAAHPFQPKAPARYSPEELLVRDQHLTLRPGPLLAMLRHAAALLGDKAAYGAARDGGKLHGYAVAEGLLLGPAGLTQAALPALKNGPELIKVP
;
A
#
# COMPACT_ATOMS: atom_id res chain seq x y z
N MET A 1 -0.37 -31.30 -85.74
CA MET A 1 -1.79 -31.70 -85.69
C MET A 1 -2.26 -31.67 -84.25
N LYS A 2 -3.32 -30.89 -83.96
CA LYS A 2 -4.11 -30.75 -82.71
C LYS A 2 -3.29 -30.25 -81.49
N VAL A 3 -3.34 -29.01 -80.99
CA VAL A 3 -4.42 -28.03 -80.70
C VAL A 3 -5.63 -28.67 -80.03
N THR A 4 -5.82 -28.38 -78.72
CA THR A 4 -7.04 -27.82 -78.09
C THR A 4 -6.74 -27.60 -76.59
N TRP A 5 -6.52 -26.35 -76.13
CA TRP A 5 -7.41 -25.46 -75.34
C TRP A 5 -7.74 -26.05 -73.94
N LEU A 6 -7.77 -25.37 -72.79
CA LEU A 6 -7.69 -23.99 -72.27
C LEU A 6 -7.89 -24.15 -70.74
N VAL A 7 -7.18 -23.46 -69.83
CA VAL A 7 -7.65 -22.38 -68.93
C VAL A 7 -6.58 -22.36 -67.79
N ILE A 8 -5.62 -21.42 -67.79
CA ILE A 8 -5.56 -20.16 -66.99
C ILE A 8 -5.65 -20.41 -65.46
N VAL A 9 -4.84 -19.87 -64.53
CA VAL A 9 -3.50 -19.23 -64.43
C VAL A 9 -3.42 -18.68 -62.97
N PHE A 10 -2.20 -18.58 -62.41
CA PHE A 10 -1.76 -17.82 -61.22
C PHE A 10 -2.24 -18.20 -59.81
N CYS A 11 -1.30 -18.72 -59.00
CA CYS A 11 -0.67 -18.03 -57.84
C CYS A 11 -0.09 -19.06 -56.87
N LEU A 12 1.25 -19.11 -56.70
CA LEU A 12 1.92 -19.63 -55.49
C LEU A 12 3.44 -19.42 -55.56
N VAL A 13 3.92 -18.25 -55.15
CA VAL A 13 5.23 -18.09 -54.49
C VAL A 13 5.10 -16.95 -53.48
N ALA A 14 5.11 -17.29 -52.18
CA ALA A 14 5.70 -16.54 -51.06
C ALA A 14 5.04 -16.94 -49.73
N ASN A 15 5.80 -17.52 -48.80
CA ASN A 15 5.41 -17.55 -47.39
C ASN A 15 6.67 -17.57 -46.50
N PHE A 16 7.26 -16.38 -46.29
CA PHE A 16 8.13 -16.08 -45.17
C PHE A 16 7.68 -14.73 -44.60
N GLY A 17 6.79 -14.77 -43.61
CA GLY A 17 6.22 -13.60 -42.95
C GLY A 17 7.04 -13.19 -41.73
N PHE A 18 8.11 -12.44 -41.96
CA PHE A 18 8.71 -11.57 -40.94
C PHE A 18 7.82 -10.31 -40.81
N HIS A 19 7.14 -10.12 -39.68
CA HIS A 19 6.39 -8.88 -39.38
C HIS A 19 7.13 -8.06 -38.32
N GLY A 20 8.25 -7.48 -38.74
CA GLY A 20 8.88 -6.34 -38.06
C GLY A 20 8.41 -5.03 -38.70
N ARG A 21 7.21 -4.54 -38.35
CA ARG A 21 6.81 -3.16 -38.66
C ARG A 21 7.13 -2.27 -37.45
N LYS A 22 8.38 -1.83 -37.35
CA LYS A 22 8.68 -0.55 -36.68
C LYS A 22 8.12 0.55 -37.57
N LEU A 23 6.88 0.95 -37.28
CA LEU A 23 6.32 2.21 -37.75
C LEU A 23 7.13 3.34 -37.11
N LEU A 24 8.10 3.86 -37.85
CA LEU A 24 8.65 5.20 -37.63
C LEU A 24 7.48 6.19 -37.86
N ARG A 25 6.74 6.49 -36.80
CA ARG A 25 5.86 7.65 -36.76
C ARG A 25 6.77 8.87 -36.75
N THR A 26 6.81 9.56 -37.88
CA THR A 26 7.39 10.89 -38.02
C THR A 26 6.66 11.83 -37.04
N VAL A 27 7.34 12.21 -35.96
CA VAL A 27 6.86 13.17 -34.96
C VAL A 27 7.10 14.57 -35.52
N TYR A 28 6.12 15.10 -36.25
CA TYR A 28 5.98 16.54 -36.44
C TYR A 28 4.51 16.90 -36.25
N GLY A 29 4.29 17.89 -35.39
CA GLY A 29 3.08 18.06 -34.60
C GLY A 29 1.80 18.31 -35.38
N HIS A 30 0.73 17.66 -34.93
CA HIS A 30 -0.62 18.21 -34.89
C HIS A 30 -1.41 17.49 -33.78
N GLY A 31 -1.70 18.25 -32.72
CA GLY A 31 -2.83 18.10 -31.79
C GLY A 31 -3.14 16.72 -31.23
N CYS A 32 -2.46 16.31 -30.17
CA CYS A 32 -3.13 15.43 -29.20
C CYS A 32 -4.32 16.19 -28.57
N PRO A 33 -5.46 15.52 -28.32
CA PRO A 33 -6.63 16.19 -27.74
C PRO A 33 -6.31 16.65 -26.32
N PRO A 34 -6.83 17.82 -25.89
CA PRO A 34 -6.72 18.26 -24.50
C PRO A 34 -7.30 17.22 -23.55
N VAL A 35 -6.63 17.00 -22.41
CA VAL A 35 -7.14 16.11 -21.36
C VAL A 35 -8.50 16.60 -20.90
N GLN A 36 -9.52 15.72 -20.99
CA GLN A 36 -10.85 16.00 -20.44
C GLN A 36 -10.83 15.68 -18.94
N TRP A 37 -11.14 16.67 -18.10
CA TRP A 37 -11.21 16.51 -16.65
C TRP A 37 -12.20 17.50 -16.03
N ASN A 38 -12.75 17.13 -14.89
CA ASN A 38 -13.84 17.85 -14.24
C ASN A 38 -13.30 18.81 -13.19
N ARG A 39 -13.07 20.07 -13.58
CA ARG A 39 -12.54 21.10 -12.67
C ARG A 39 -13.43 21.36 -11.44
N GLY A 40 -14.74 21.20 -11.57
CA GLY A 40 -15.70 21.33 -10.46
C GLY A 40 -15.56 20.23 -9.40
N GLU A 41 -14.90 19.13 -9.73
CA GLU A 41 -14.75 17.96 -8.86
C GLU A 41 -13.42 17.94 -8.10
N VAL A 42 -12.60 18.99 -8.25
CA VAL A 42 -11.32 19.12 -7.55
C VAL A 42 -11.55 19.19 -6.04
N PRO A 43 -11.01 18.26 -5.25
CA PRO A 43 -11.14 18.32 -3.81
C PRO A 43 -10.41 19.53 -3.21
N GLY A 44 -10.89 20.03 -2.06
CA GLY A 44 -10.29 21.18 -1.37
C GLY A 44 -8.85 20.96 -0.88
N TYR A 45 -8.39 19.71 -0.80
CA TYR A 45 -7.01 19.34 -0.49
C TYR A 45 -6.08 19.33 -1.72
N CYS A 46 -6.57 19.76 -2.88
CA CYS A 46 -5.80 19.91 -4.12
C CYS A 46 -5.65 21.38 -4.52
N SER A 47 -4.46 21.72 -5.01
CA SER A 47 -4.16 23.00 -5.65
C SER A 47 -4.14 22.83 -7.17
N VAL A 48 -4.71 23.81 -7.89
CA VAL A 48 -4.70 23.86 -9.37
C VAL A 48 -3.80 24.99 -9.84
N PHE A 49 -2.86 24.68 -10.72
CA PHE A 49 -1.98 25.64 -11.40
C PHE A 49 -2.35 25.66 -12.88
N ASN A 50 -2.57 26.85 -13.47
CA ASN A 50 -3.00 26.97 -14.88
C ASN A 50 -1.84 27.10 -15.86
N THR A 51 -0.60 27.23 -15.39
CA THR A 51 0.61 27.19 -16.20
C THR A 51 1.75 26.88 -15.25
N ALA A 52 2.28 25.67 -15.34
CA ALA A 52 3.33 25.23 -14.44
C ALA A 52 4.33 24.34 -15.16
N CYS A 53 5.61 24.49 -14.81
CA CYS A 53 6.67 23.61 -15.24
C CYS A 53 7.25 22.82 -14.06
N MET A 54 7.69 21.61 -14.34
CA MET A 54 8.37 20.73 -13.37
C MET A 54 9.88 20.87 -13.53
N ASP A 55 10.57 21.17 -12.43
CA ASP A 55 12.01 21.40 -12.43
C ASP A 55 12.73 20.56 -11.37
N HIS A 56 13.86 19.95 -11.77
CA HIS A 56 14.79 19.21 -10.89
C HIS A 56 14.11 18.21 -9.96
N GLY A 57 13.06 17.57 -10.44
CA GLY A 57 12.40 16.48 -9.74
C GLY A 57 11.67 16.82 -8.43
N SER A 58 11.63 18.08 -8.03
CA SER A 58 11.16 18.48 -6.69
C SER A 58 10.58 19.90 -6.64
N ARG A 59 10.53 20.60 -7.78
CA ARG A 59 10.06 21.99 -7.84
C ARG A 59 8.96 22.15 -8.88
N ILE A 60 7.94 22.90 -8.50
CA ILE A 60 6.89 23.40 -9.39
C ILE A 60 7.19 24.88 -9.63
N VAL A 61 7.41 25.24 -10.88
CA VAL A 61 7.66 26.60 -11.34
C VAL A 61 6.39 27.13 -11.97
N ILE A 62 5.73 28.08 -11.32
CA ILE A 62 4.44 28.61 -11.77
C ILE A 62 4.67 29.80 -12.69
N HIS A 63 3.99 29.80 -13.84
CA HIS A 63 3.99 30.92 -14.78
C HIS A 63 2.71 31.76 -14.74
N ASP A 64 1.72 31.38 -13.93
CA ASP A 64 0.46 32.11 -13.77
C ASP A 64 0.72 33.58 -13.44
N GLU A 65 0.13 34.49 -14.22
CA GLU A 65 0.32 35.95 -14.08
C GLU A 65 0.04 36.46 -12.66
N LYS A 66 -0.95 35.87 -11.98
CA LYS A 66 -1.30 36.22 -10.58
C LYS A 66 -0.17 35.98 -9.56
N TYR A 67 0.88 35.25 -9.92
CA TYR A 67 2.00 34.94 -9.04
C TYR A 67 3.35 35.49 -9.54
N GLN A 68 3.39 36.19 -10.69
CA GLN A 68 4.63 36.70 -11.29
C GLN A 68 5.34 37.76 -10.44
N ILE A 69 6.69 37.75 -10.48
CA ILE A 69 7.58 38.55 -9.61
C ILE A 69 7.36 40.06 -9.73
N ASP A 70 7.01 40.53 -10.93
CA ASP A 70 6.74 41.95 -11.19
C ASP A 70 5.46 42.45 -10.45
N ASN A 71 4.73 41.55 -9.75
CA ASN A 71 3.46 41.82 -9.06
C ASN A 71 3.42 41.29 -7.59
N VAL A 72 4.57 41.05 -6.94
CA VAL A 72 4.61 40.25 -5.69
C VAL A 72 4.31 41.02 -4.41
N ARG A 73 3.22 40.62 -3.76
CA ARG A 73 3.23 40.42 -2.30
C ARG A 73 3.67 38.98 -2.02
N ARG A 74 4.70 38.79 -1.18
CA ARG A 74 5.29 37.47 -0.83
C ARG A 74 4.23 36.47 -0.33
N GLU A 75 3.15 37.01 0.22
CA GLU A 75 1.95 36.34 0.73
C GLU A 75 1.17 35.57 -0.36
N ASN A 76 1.35 35.89 -1.65
CA ASN A 76 0.51 35.35 -2.72
C ASN A 76 1.03 34.04 -3.33
N THR A 77 2.28 33.63 -3.08
CA THR A 77 2.78 32.37 -3.64
C THR A 77 2.16 31.19 -2.89
N PRO A 78 1.41 30.29 -3.56
CA PRO A 78 0.82 29.15 -2.90
C PRO A 78 1.93 28.24 -2.37
N SER A 79 1.82 27.86 -1.11
CA SER A 79 2.64 26.79 -0.54
C SER A 79 1.87 25.48 -0.60
N LEU A 80 2.59 24.39 -0.84
CA LEU A 80 2.04 23.06 -0.68
C LEU A 80 2.26 22.59 0.77
N PRO A 81 1.32 21.83 1.34
CA PRO A 81 1.47 21.32 2.68
C PRO A 81 2.67 20.39 2.79
N VAL A 82 3.27 20.38 3.98
CA VAL A 82 4.36 19.47 4.33
C VAL A 82 3.87 18.03 4.25
N VAL A 83 4.73 17.15 3.73
CA VAL A 83 4.52 15.71 3.70
C VAL A 83 5.53 15.05 4.65
N LEU A 84 5.03 14.10 5.42
CA LEU A 84 5.83 13.24 6.29
C LEU A 84 6.28 12.05 5.46
N TRP A 85 7.56 11.70 5.56
CA TRP A 85 8.12 10.62 4.75
C TRP A 85 8.50 9.45 5.65
N ASN A 86 8.51 8.25 5.04
CA ASN A 86 9.35 7.16 5.49
C ASN A 86 10.35 6.84 4.38
N MET A 87 11.64 6.84 4.68
CA MET A 87 12.64 6.32 3.74
C MET A 87 12.73 4.79 3.85
N PRO A 88 12.75 4.06 2.72
CA PRO A 88 13.21 2.68 2.74
C PRO A 88 14.69 2.67 3.13
N ILE A 89 15.03 2.15 4.31
CA ILE A 89 16.44 1.91 4.66
C ILE A 89 16.85 0.50 4.22
N ARG A 90 18.16 0.29 4.01
CA ARG A 90 18.71 -1.01 3.61
C ARG A 90 18.19 -2.10 4.56
N LEU A 91 17.88 -3.30 4.03
CA LEU A 91 17.33 -4.48 4.73
C LEU A 91 15.80 -4.50 4.96
N ASN A 92 15.00 -3.84 4.12
CA ASN A 92 13.51 -3.80 4.23
C ASN A 92 13.01 -3.30 5.59
N ALA A 93 13.87 -2.50 6.19
CA ALA A 93 13.67 -1.86 7.44
C ALA A 93 12.87 -0.55 7.14
N PHE A 94 11.61 -0.48 7.54
CA PHE A 94 10.77 0.74 7.53
C PHE A 94 10.55 1.27 8.96
N PRO A 95 11.58 1.75 9.68
CA PRO A 95 11.38 1.97 11.09
C PRO A 95 10.54 3.24 11.19
N ASP A 96 9.24 3.10 11.45
CA ASP A 96 8.48 4.25 11.96
C ASP A 96 9.14 4.76 13.27
N ALA A 97 10.07 3.98 13.85
CA ALA A 97 10.96 4.37 14.93
C ALA A 97 11.95 5.51 14.59
N LEU A 98 12.28 5.70 13.30
CA LEU A 98 12.95 6.91 12.82
C LEU A 98 11.95 8.03 12.46
N GLY A 99 10.65 7.77 12.58
CA GLY A 99 9.58 8.70 12.19
C GLY A 99 9.60 10.06 12.91
N GLY A 100 10.24 10.14 14.08
CA GLY A 100 10.49 11.42 14.78
C GLY A 100 11.70 12.21 14.26
N TRP A 101 12.50 11.63 13.37
CA TRP A 101 13.81 12.17 12.94
C TRP A 101 13.95 12.30 11.42
N GLN A 102 12.87 12.05 10.66
CA GLN A 102 12.95 12.17 9.21
C GLN A 102 12.86 13.65 8.80
N PRO A 103 13.71 14.11 7.86
CA PRO A 103 13.61 15.47 7.36
C PRO A 103 12.24 15.67 6.71
N GLY A 104 11.56 16.75 7.08
CA GLY A 104 10.38 17.19 6.35
C GLY A 104 10.82 17.54 4.94
N PHE A 105 10.30 16.84 3.94
CA PHE A 105 10.58 17.16 2.55
C PHE A 105 9.37 17.88 1.96
N ASN A 106 9.61 19.06 1.41
CA ASN A 106 8.59 19.91 0.85
C ASN A 106 8.75 19.92 -0.67
N VAL A 107 7.63 19.76 -1.37
CA VAL A 107 7.60 20.11 -2.79
C VAL A 107 7.65 21.63 -2.87
N HIS A 108 8.74 22.15 -3.42
CA HIS A 108 8.93 23.59 -3.50
C HIS A 108 8.11 24.15 -4.65
N VAL A 109 7.33 25.17 -4.34
CA VAL A 109 6.59 25.94 -5.33
C VAL A 109 7.18 27.34 -5.39
N ARG A 110 7.44 27.83 -6.61
CA ARG A 110 7.91 29.20 -6.81
C ARG A 110 7.36 29.79 -8.11
N PRO A 111 7.23 31.12 -8.19
CA PRO A 111 7.04 31.78 -9.47
C PRO A 111 8.24 31.57 -10.39
N ALA A 112 7.97 31.59 -11.70
CA ALA A 112 8.99 31.75 -12.71
C ALA A 112 9.68 33.12 -12.61
N SER A 113 10.93 33.18 -13.04
CA SER A 113 11.75 34.37 -13.04
C SER A 113 12.37 34.60 -14.42
N LYS A 114 12.82 35.82 -14.71
CA LYS A 114 13.57 36.10 -15.96
C LYS A 114 14.91 35.34 -16.03
N MET A 115 15.37 34.78 -14.90
CA MET A 115 16.64 34.05 -14.77
C MET A 115 16.45 32.53 -14.74
N GLU A 116 15.37 32.00 -15.33
CA GLU A 116 15.21 30.55 -15.40
C GLU A 116 16.42 29.88 -16.08
N PRO A 117 16.93 28.76 -15.55
CA PRO A 117 18.21 28.21 -15.96
C PRO A 117 18.16 27.49 -17.32
N THR A 118 17.00 26.99 -17.73
CA THR A 118 16.84 26.19 -18.96
C THR A 118 15.93 26.90 -19.97
N PRO A 119 16.15 26.73 -21.28
CA PRO A 119 15.27 27.30 -22.31
C PRO A 119 13.79 26.94 -22.15
N PRO A 120 13.39 25.70 -21.81
CA PRO A 120 11.99 25.33 -21.60
C PRO A 120 11.33 26.08 -20.44
N LEU A 121 12.10 26.44 -19.40
CA LEU A 121 11.58 27.25 -18.29
C LEU A 121 11.53 28.74 -18.65
N ARG A 122 12.42 29.25 -19.52
CA ARG A 122 12.37 30.64 -19.99
C ARG A 122 11.29 30.87 -21.04
N HIS A 123 11.07 29.89 -21.91
CA HIS A 123 10.16 29.95 -23.04
C HIS A 123 9.30 28.67 -23.07
N PRO A 124 8.37 28.52 -22.11
CA PRO A 124 7.61 27.29 -21.95
C PRO A 124 6.71 27.01 -23.15
N SER A 125 6.74 25.75 -23.61
CA SER A 125 5.72 25.19 -24.48
C SER A 125 4.71 24.43 -23.62
N TRP A 126 3.45 24.87 -23.64
CA TRP A 126 2.43 24.34 -22.75
C TRP A 126 1.80 23.07 -23.32
N SER A 127 2.06 21.94 -22.67
CA SER A 127 1.34 20.70 -22.91
C SER A 127 -0.13 20.85 -22.50
N ASN A 128 -1.05 20.69 -23.46
CA ASN A 128 -2.48 20.52 -23.21
C ASN A 128 -2.88 19.04 -23.14
N CYS A 129 -2.01 18.15 -23.61
CA CYS A 129 -2.33 16.73 -23.73
C CYS A 129 -1.91 15.92 -22.51
N THR A 130 -1.14 16.51 -21.60
CA THR A 130 -0.78 15.92 -20.32
C THR A 130 -1.29 16.76 -19.17
N LEU A 131 -2.07 16.12 -18.29
CA LEU A 131 -2.51 16.66 -17.01
C LEU A 131 -1.79 15.91 -15.88
N PRO A 132 -0.70 16.46 -15.32
CA PRO A 132 -0.05 15.87 -14.16
C PRO A 132 -0.90 16.08 -12.91
N VAL A 133 -1.10 15.01 -12.15
CA VAL A 133 -1.69 15.04 -10.81
C VAL A 133 -0.62 14.57 -9.83
N VAL A 134 0.00 15.55 -9.17
CA VAL A 134 1.05 15.35 -8.17
C VAL A 134 0.42 14.92 -6.85
N LEU A 135 0.74 13.70 -6.43
CA LEU A 135 0.24 13.04 -5.24
C LEU A 135 1.24 13.26 -4.10
N LEU A 136 0.89 14.09 -3.13
CA LEU A 136 1.68 14.36 -1.93
C LEU A 136 1.17 13.45 -0.81
N VAL A 137 1.84 12.32 -0.61
CA VAL A 137 1.41 11.26 0.31
C VAL A 137 2.28 11.25 1.56
N ASP A 138 1.65 11.16 2.73
CA ASP A 138 2.40 10.83 3.94
C ASP A 138 2.80 9.36 3.96
N TYR A 139 4.07 9.10 4.25
CA TYR A 139 4.64 7.77 4.37
C TYR A 139 4.38 6.91 3.12
N PRO A 140 4.78 7.36 1.91
CA PRO A 140 4.44 6.67 0.67
C PRO A 140 4.97 5.23 0.65
N TYR A 141 6.13 4.96 1.28
CA TYR A 141 6.74 3.63 1.34
C TYR A 141 6.13 2.73 2.43
N ASN A 142 5.21 3.26 3.24
CA ASN A 142 4.49 2.45 4.22
C ASN A 142 3.22 1.93 3.54
N TYR A 143 3.26 0.69 3.06
CA TYR A 143 2.18 0.06 2.29
C TYR A 143 0.79 0.27 2.91
N LYS A 144 0.63 0.05 4.22
CA LYS A 144 -0.65 0.27 4.92
C LYS A 144 -1.12 1.71 4.84
N LEU A 145 -0.24 2.68 5.11
CA LEU A 145 -0.61 4.09 5.06
C LEU A 145 -0.87 4.57 3.64
N PHE A 146 -0.14 4.04 2.67
CA PHE A 146 -0.43 4.30 1.27
C PHE A 146 -1.85 3.83 0.90
N VAL A 147 -2.23 2.60 1.28
CA VAL A 147 -3.60 2.10 1.02
C VAL A 147 -4.65 2.91 1.77
N ILE A 148 -4.45 3.21 3.06
CA ILE A 148 -5.42 3.92 3.90
C ILE A 148 -5.59 5.38 3.46
N LYS A 149 -4.48 6.09 3.17
CA LYS A 149 -4.47 7.54 2.93
C LYS A 149 -4.50 7.92 1.46
N ALA A 150 -3.66 7.29 0.65
CA ALA A 150 -3.52 7.68 -0.74
C ALA A 150 -4.54 6.97 -1.64
N LEU A 151 -4.62 5.64 -1.55
CA LEU A 151 -5.45 4.85 -2.46
C LEU A 151 -6.94 5.20 -2.31
N THR A 152 -7.43 5.35 -1.09
CA THR A 152 -8.82 5.74 -0.80
C THR A 152 -9.20 7.08 -1.42
N GLN A 153 -8.37 8.10 -1.26
CA GLN A 153 -8.64 9.43 -1.81
C GLN A 153 -8.47 9.48 -3.32
N ILE A 154 -7.51 8.72 -3.88
CA ILE A 154 -7.37 8.60 -5.34
C ILE A 154 -8.59 7.91 -5.93
N ASP A 155 -9.10 6.86 -5.29
CA ASP A 155 -10.35 6.21 -5.70
C ASP A 155 -11.53 7.18 -5.69
N GLN A 156 -11.65 7.97 -4.63
CA GLN A 156 -12.67 9.01 -4.53
C GLN A 156 -12.55 10.06 -5.64
N MET A 157 -11.34 10.59 -5.88
CA MET A 157 -11.11 11.57 -6.93
C MET A 157 -11.43 11.02 -8.32
N PHE A 158 -10.88 9.87 -8.68
CA PHE A 158 -10.89 9.41 -10.07
C PHE A 158 -12.10 8.54 -10.41
N ARG A 159 -12.54 7.66 -9.49
CA ARG A 159 -13.63 6.73 -9.75
C ARG A 159 -14.98 7.29 -9.29
N VAL A 160 -15.04 7.88 -8.10
CA VAL A 160 -16.32 8.37 -7.54
C VAL A 160 -16.68 9.74 -8.11
N ARG A 161 -15.75 10.69 -8.06
CA ARG A 161 -15.95 12.06 -8.56
C ARG A 161 -15.63 12.22 -10.04
N SER A 162 -15.13 11.17 -10.69
CA SER A 162 -14.80 11.18 -12.11
C SER A 162 -13.87 12.35 -12.51
N LEU A 163 -12.85 12.66 -11.68
CA LEU A 163 -11.96 13.82 -11.92
C LEU A 163 -11.36 13.80 -13.33
N ALA A 164 -10.93 12.63 -13.82
CA ALA A 164 -10.46 12.44 -15.20
C ALA A 164 -11.09 11.17 -15.79
N PRO A 165 -12.31 11.24 -16.36
CA PRO A 165 -13.10 10.04 -16.70
C PRO A 165 -12.43 9.17 -17.78
N GLY A 166 -11.66 9.77 -18.69
CA GLY A 166 -10.88 9.07 -19.70
C GLY A 166 -9.61 8.37 -19.16
N LYS A 167 -9.30 8.52 -17.87
CA LYS A 167 -8.06 8.04 -17.24
C LYS A 167 -6.80 8.61 -17.91
N ASP A 168 -6.93 9.82 -18.45
CA ASP A 168 -5.89 10.51 -19.22
C ASP A 168 -4.94 11.35 -18.38
N ALA A 169 -5.26 11.53 -17.10
CA ALA A 169 -4.36 12.17 -16.15
C ALA A 169 -3.10 11.33 -15.96
N THR A 170 -1.95 11.99 -15.84
CA THR A 170 -0.70 11.34 -15.46
C THR A 170 -0.56 11.43 -13.95
N LEU A 171 -0.57 10.28 -13.28
CA LEU A 171 -0.35 10.24 -11.84
C LEU A 171 1.14 10.40 -11.56
N VAL A 172 1.46 11.29 -10.63
CA VAL A 172 2.84 11.65 -10.30
C VAL A 172 3.00 11.50 -8.80
N LEU A 173 3.67 10.44 -8.33
CA LEU A 173 3.93 10.30 -6.91
C LEU A 173 5.12 11.17 -6.51
N ALA A 174 4.91 12.09 -5.59
CA ALA A 174 6.02 12.77 -4.95
C ALA A 174 6.74 11.75 -4.05
N THR A 175 8.02 11.53 -4.30
CA THR A 175 8.88 10.67 -3.48
C THR A 175 9.98 11.52 -2.84
N PRO A 176 10.40 11.20 -1.60
CA PRO A 176 11.42 11.97 -0.91
C PRO A 176 12.73 11.84 -1.67
N ALA A 177 13.41 12.97 -1.90
CA ALA A 177 14.68 13.03 -2.63
C ALA A 177 14.69 12.32 -4.01
N GLY A 178 13.52 12.14 -4.64
CA GLY A 178 13.41 11.51 -5.96
C GLY A 178 13.62 9.99 -5.98
N LEU A 179 13.46 9.31 -4.83
CA LEU A 179 13.50 7.85 -4.72
C LEU A 179 12.58 7.15 -5.73
N ALA A 180 12.96 5.94 -6.12
CA ALA A 180 12.19 5.10 -7.05
C ALA A 180 10.87 4.61 -6.44
N LEU A 181 9.93 4.22 -7.29
CA LEU A 181 8.64 3.68 -6.85
C LEU A 181 8.78 2.22 -6.44
N GLU A 182 8.14 1.84 -5.32
CA GLU A 182 7.87 0.43 -5.02
C GLU A 182 6.88 -0.21 -6.00
N PRO A 183 6.96 -1.54 -6.22
CA PRO A 183 6.05 -2.25 -7.11
C PRO A 183 4.57 -2.06 -6.80
N TYR A 184 4.19 -2.00 -5.52
CA TYR A 184 2.80 -1.84 -5.14
C TYR A 184 2.24 -0.47 -5.56
N HIS A 185 3.05 0.60 -5.66
CA HIS A 185 2.53 1.90 -6.08
C HIS A 185 1.94 1.83 -7.48
N ALA A 186 2.68 1.22 -8.42
CA ALA A 186 2.22 1.10 -9.80
C ALA A 186 1.00 0.18 -9.93
N VAL A 187 1.01 -0.97 -9.22
CA VAL A 187 -0.13 -1.89 -9.26
C VAL A 187 -1.39 -1.24 -8.68
N LEU A 188 -1.29 -0.61 -7.50
CA LEU A 188 -2.43 0.01 -6.82
C LEU A 188 -3.00 1.21 -7.57
N LEU A 189 -2.16 2.00 -8.26
CA LEU A 189 -2.60 3.20 -8.97
C LEU A 189 -2.98 2.96 -10.44
N SER A 190 -2.71 1.77 -10.98
CA SER A 190 -3.07 1.39 -12.36
C SER A 190 -4.56 1.57 -12.73
N PRO A 191 -5.55 1.44 -11.83
CA PRO A 191 -6.96 1.62 -12.22
C PRO A 191 -7.32 3.05 -12.59
N TYR A 192 -6.53 4.04 -12.15
CA TYR A 192 -6.90 5.46 -12.16
C TYR A 192 -6.24 6.26 -13.28
N SER A 193 -5.28 5.65 -13.98
CA SER A 193 -4.65 6.22 -15.16
C SER A 193 -4.31 5.13 -16.17
N ARG A 194 -4.52 5.41 -17.46
CA ARG A 194 -4.00 4.54 -18.53
C ARG A 194 -2.50 4.72 -18.77
N ARG A 195 -1.90 5.75 -18.17
CA ARG A 195 -0.50 6.11 -18.30
C ARG A 195 0.28 5.53 -17.12
N PRO A 196 1.54 5.12 -17.32
CA PRO A 196 2.35 4.61 -16.23
C PRO A 196 2.55 5.67 -15.14
N LEU A 197 2.50 5.23 -13.89
CA LEU A 197 2.83 6.04 -12.73
C LEU A 197 4.30 6.49 -12.83
N VAL A 198 4.54 7.77 -12.57
CA VAL A 198 5.88 8.36 -12.54
C VAL A 198 6.16 9.03 -11.21
N THR A 199 7.44 9.19 -10.87
CA THR A 199 7.86 10.07 -9.79
C THR A 199 7.90 11.53 -10.26
N MET A 200 7.93 12.47 -9.30
CA MET A 200 8.28 13.85 -9.62
C MET A 200 9.69 13.96 -10.24
N SER A 201 10.65 13.14 -9.79
CA SER A 201 12.02 13.10 -10.35
C SER A 201 12.05 12.73 -11.82
N GLU A 202 11.17 11.84 -12.25
CA GLU A 202 11.00 11.44 -13.65
C GLU A 202 10.36 12.56 -14.49
N LEU A 203 9.32 13.20 -13.96
CA LEU A 203 8.59 14.28 -14.64
C LEU A 203 9.45 15.55 -14.82
N GLY A 204 10.26 15.89 -13.82
CA GLY A 204 11.14 17.05 -13.81
C GLY A 204 12.58 16.78 -14.29
N ARG A 205 12.84 15.63 -14.95
CA ARG A 205 14.20 15.26 -15.38
C ARG A 205 14.69 16.15 -16.52
N ARG A 206 15.70 16.98 -16.25
CA ARG A 206 16.30 17.88 -17.23
C ARG A 206 17.05 17.15 -18.35
N GLY A 207 17.17 17.81 -19.50
CA GLY A 207 18.02 17.37 -20.62
C GLY A 207 17.44 16.22 -21.46
N MET A 208 16.19 15.83 -21.20
CA MET A 208 15.52 14.73 -21.88
C MET A 208 14.28 15.18 -22.66
N GLU A 209 14.04 16.48 -22.80
CA GLU A 209 12.86 16.99 -23.50
C GLU A 209 12.78 16.51 -24.94
N GLY A 210 11.58 16.17 -25.40
CA GLY A 210 11.35 15.61 -26.73
C GLY A 210 11.75 14.14 -26.89
N THR A 211 12.40 13.50 -25.89
CA THR A 211 12.64 12.05 -25.93
C THR A 211 11.36 11.27 -25.65
N PRO A 212 11.20 10.03 -26.14
CA PRO A 212 9.99 9.24 -25.93
C PRO A 212 9.60 9.08 -24.45
N ALA A 213 8.31 9.19 -24.16
CA ALA A 213 7.75 8.97 -22.83
C ALA A 213 6.28 8.50 -22.87
N ASP A 214 6.03 7.29 -22.37
CA ASP A 214 4.69 6.68 -22.36
C ASP A 214 3.75 7.31 -21.32
N TRP A 215 4.29 8.05 -20.35
CA TRP A 215 3.51 8.78 -19.35
C TRP A 215 2.95 10.11 -19.89
N SER A 216 3.36 10.57 -21.07
CA SER A 216 2.88 11.83 -21.67
C SER A 216 1.88 11.56 -22.79
N GLY A 217 0.89 12.44 -22.93
CA GLY A 217 -0.09 12.42 -24.02
C GLY A 217 0.50 12.83 -25.37
N GLU A 218 1.62 13.56 -25.34
CA GLU A 218 2.44 13.89 -26.50
C GLU A 218 3.27 12.69 -27.00
N GLY A 219 3.44 11.66 -26.16
CA GLY A 219 4.34 10.52 -26.43
C GLY A 219 5.83 10.87 -26.29
N VAL A 220 6.14 12.09 -25.86
CA VAL A 220 7.49 12.59 -25.61
C VAL A 220 7.54 13.32 -24.27
N ARG A 221 8.72 13.43 -23.68
CA ARG A 221 8.91 14.16 -22.44
C ARG A 221 8.64 15.64 -22.66
N VAL A 222 7.77 16.16 -21.81
CA VAL A 222 7.42 17.57 -21.69
C VAL A 222 7.59 18.00 -20.24
N HIS A 223 7.96 19.25 -20.01
CA HIS A 223 8.19 19.77 -18.65
C HIS A 223 7.21 20.84 -18.23
N CYS A 224 6.45 21.42 -19.17
CA CYS A 224 5.56 22.55 -18.94
C CYS A 224 4.14 22.18 -19.35
N PHE A 225 3.18 22.44 -18.47
CA PHE A 225 1.80 21.98 -18.59
C PHE A 225 0.85 23.16 -18.46
N SER A 226 -0.18 23.20 -19.31
CA SER A 226 -1.26 24.19 -19.18
C SER A 226 -2.12 23.95 -17.95
N GLN A 227 -2.08 22.76 -17.34
CA GLN A 227 -2.76 22.50 -16.08
C GLN A 227 -1.94 21.49 -15.28
N LEU A 228 -1.80 21.74 -13.98
CA LEU A 228 -1.18 20.82 -13.03
C LEU A 228 -1.99 20.82 -11.74
N LEU A 229 -2.28 19.64 -11.21
CA LEU A 229 -2.89 19.46 -9.90
C LEU A 229 -1.84 18.97 -8.92
N ALA A 230 -1.84 19.51 -7.71
CA ALA A 230 -1.05 18.97 -6.60
C ALA A 230 -1.98 18.72 -5.40
N CYS A 231 -2.09 17.47 -4.98
CA CYS A 231 -3.06 17.00 -3.99
C CYS A 231 -2.35 16.43 -2.77
N LYS A 232 -2.71 16.93 -1.59
CA LYS A 232 -2.27 16.38 -0.31
C LYS A 232 -3.20 15.26 0.12
N LEU A 233 -2.64 14.06 0.26
CA LEU A 233 -3.40 12.86 0.59
C LEU A 233 -3.15 12.44 2.05
N ASP A 234 -4.21 12.43 2.85
CA ASP A 234 -4.22 12.25 4.31
C ASP A 234 -5.49 11.54 4.86
N GLN A 235 -6.36 11.00 3.99
CA GLN A 235 -7.66 10.34 4.33
C GLN A 235 -8.70 11.26 5.01
N GLN A 236 -9.16 12.32 4.33
CA GLN A 236 -10.17 13.26 4.89
C GLN A 236 -11.62 12.78 4.81
N ASP A 237 -11.96 11.86 3.90
CA ASP A 237 -13.34 11.59 3.49
C ASP A 237 -13.99 10.37 4.15
N GLY A 238 -13.31 9.71 5.09
CA GLY A 238 -13.84 8.56 5.82
C GLY A 238 -13.98 7.29 4.97
N THR A 239 -13.56 7.29 3.70
CA THR A 239 -13.72 6.16 2.78
C THR A 239 -13.07 4.89 3.33
N ALA A 240 -13.83 3.80 3.30
CA ALA A 240 -13.36 2.47 3.68
C ALA A 240 -12.28 1.99 2.68
N PRO A 241 -11.08 1.59 3.13
CA PRO A 241 -10.02 1.09 2.25
C PRO A 241 -10.43 -0.08 1.35
N GLN A 242 -11.37 -0.92 1.82
CA GLN A 242 -11.89 -2.06 1.07
C GLN A 242 -12.60 -1.64 -0.24
N ALA A 243 -13.24 -0.48 -0.28
CA ALA A 243 -13.90 0.01 -1.49
C ALA A 243 -12.88 0.30 -2.59
N ALA A 244 -11.77 0.95 -2.24
CA ALA A 244 -10.69 1.23 -3.17
C ALA A 244 -9.94 -0.06 -3.56
N ALA A 245 -9.67 -0.94 -2.60
CA ALA A 245 -9.05 -2.24 -2.84
C ALA A 245 -9.89 -3.11 -3.81
N SER A 246 -11.21 -3.13 -3.66
CA SER A 246 -12.13 -3.82 -4.57
C SER A 246 -12.09 -3.24 -5.99
N ALA A 247 -11.98 -1.92 -6.13
CA ALA A 247 -11.79 -1.27 -7.43
C ALA A 247 -10.45 -1.67 -8.09
N VAL A 248 -9.37 -1.77 -7.30
CA VAL A 248 -8.09 -2.30 -7.78
C VAL A 248 -8.23 -3.74 -8.26
N LEU A 249 -8.78 -4.65 -7.45
CA LEU A 249 -8.95 -6.06 -7.83
C LEU A 249 -9.79 -6.22 -9.10
N SER A 250 -10.88 -5.46 -9.20
CA SER A 250 -11.76 -5.47 -10.37
C SER A 250 -11.02 -5.02 -11.64
N HIS A 251 -10.15 -4.01 -11.53
CA HIS A 251 -9.34 -3.55 -12.65
C HIS A 251 -8.26 -4.55 -13.06
N LEU A 252 -7.56 -5.13 -12.08
CA LEU A 252 -6.48 -6.08 -12.35
C LEU A 252 -7.03 -7.39 -12.95
N GLY A 253 -8.24 -7.79 -12.56
CA GLY A 253 -8.98 -8.90 -13.16
C GLY A 253 -8.11 -10.15 -13.32
N PRO A 254 -7.97 -10.71 -14.53
CA PRO A 254 -7.21 -11.94 -14.78
C PRO A 254 -5.71 -11.88 -14.43
N SER A 255 -5.14 -10.69 -14.23
CA SER A 255 -3.72 -10.56 -13.85
C SER A 255 -3.43 -10.92 -12.39
N VAL A 256 -4.48 -11.05 -11.57
CA VAL A 256 -4.41 -11.58 -10.19
C VAL A 256 -4.69 -13.08 -10.24
N PRO A 257 -3.71 -13.95 -9.93
CA PRO A 257 -3.94 -15.38 -9.89
C PRO A 257 -5.00 -15.73 -8.83
N ALA A 258 -5.95 -16.60 -9.15
CA ALA A 258 -7.04 -16.94 -8.23
C ALA A 258 -6.58 -17.80 -7.04
N ASP A 259 -5.58 -18.66 -7.23
CA ASP A 259 -5.00 -19.52 -6.19
C ASP A 259 -3.47 -19.65 -6.37
N PRO A 260 -2.70 -18.58 -6.10
CA PRO A 260 -1.25 -18.59 -6.32
C PRO A 260 -0.50 -19.45 -5.29
N LEU A 261 -1.13 -19.81 -4.16
CA LEU A 261 -0.52 -20.63 -3.12
C LEU A 261 -0.85 -22.13 -3.24
N GLY A 262 -1.73 -22.50 -4.18
CA GLY A 262 -2.11 -23.88 -4.41
C GLY A 262 -2.89 -24.48 -3.24
N PHE A 263 -4.00 -23.87 -2.88
CA PHE A 263 -5.04 -24.51 -2.04
C PHE A 263 -5.68 -25.71 -2.77
N GLY A 264 -5.68 -25.73 -4.11
CA GLY A 264 -6.17 -26.87 -4.89
C GLY A 264 -7.67 -27.07 -4.73
N SER A 265 -8.14 -28.29 -4.46
CA SER A 265 -9.57 -28.55 -4.24
C SER A 265 -10.15 -27.77 -3.04
N ALA A 266 -9.31 -27.40 -2.06
CA ALA A 266 -9.72 -26.55 -0.95
C ALA A 266 -10.09 -25.12 -1.39
N ALA A 267 -9.64 -24.66 -2.56
CA ALA A 267 -10.00 -23.34 -3.07
C ALA A 267 -11.50 -23.21 -3.42
N THR A 268 -12.17 -24.34 -3.64
CA THR A 268 -13.59 -24.40 -4.03
C THR A 268 -14.48 -25.04 -2.98
N ASP A 269 -13.91 -25.65 -1.94
CA ASP A 269 -14.67 -26.30 -0.87
C ASP A 269 -15.06 -25.29 0.22
N PRO A 270 -16.37 -24.99 0.41
CA PRO A 270 -16.82 -24.03 1.41
C PRO A 270 -16.60 -24.51 2.85
N HIS A 271 -16.30 -25.79 3.07
CA HIS A 271 -16.07 -26.37 4.39
C HIS A 271 -14.59 -26.42 4.79
N VAL A 272 -13.67 -25.94 3.95
CA VAL A 272 -12.25 -25.86 4.27
C VAL A 272 -11.87 -24.44 4.68
N LEU A 273 -11.40 -24.26 5.92
CA LEU A 273 -10.85 -22.99 6.37
C LEU A 273 -9.49 -22.74 5.71
N ARG A 274 -9.42 -21.76 4.80
CA ARG A 274 -8.19 -21.32 4.14
C ARG A 274 -7.54 -20.21 4.94
N VAL A 275 -6.35 -20.49 5.47
CA VAL A 275 -5.57 -19.54 6.26
C VAL A 275 -4.28 -19.19 5.52
N VAL A 276 -4.04 -17.91 5.34
CA VAL A 276 -2.77 -17.39 4.82
C VAL A 276 -2.00 -16.76 5.96
N VAL A 277 -0.77 -17.23 6.21
CA VAL A 277 0.12 -16.69 7.24
C VAL A 277 1.21 -15.90 6.59
N GLU A 278 1.39 -14.67 7.00
CA GLU A 278 2.44 -13.81 6.48
C GLU A 278 3.84 -14.35 6.85
N GLU A 279 4.68 -14.56 5.84
CA GLU A 279 6.11 -14.80 6.00
C GLU A 279 6.89 -13.57 5.51
N ARG A 280 7.56 -12.86 6.41
CA ARG A 280 8.39 -11.69 6.08
C ARG A 280 9.86 -11.98 6.32
N THR A 281 10.70 -11.49 5.43
CA THR A 281 12.16 -11.39 5.61
C THR A 281 12.55 -9.96 6.02
N ALA A 282 11.79 -9.33 6.91
CA ALA A 282 12.11 -8.01 7.42
C ALA A 282 12.98 -8.11 8.68
N SER A 283 13.76 -7.07 8.96
CA SER A 283 14.61 -6.97 10.16
C SER A 283 13.84 -6.76 11.48
N TRP A 284 12.50 -6.76 11.44
CA TRP A 284 11.60 -6.71 12.60
C TRP A 284 10.19 -7.14 12.21
N ARG A 285 9.29 -7.26 13.19
CA ARG A 285 7.85 -7.58 13.03
C ARG A 285 7.60 -8.73 12.05
N SER A 286 8.47 -9.73 12.11
CA SER A 286 8.35 -10.95 11.32
C SER A 286 8.01 -12.11 12.23
N ILE A 287 7.10 -12.97 11.79
CA ILE A 287 6.77 -14.23 12.46
C ILE A 287 7.89 -15.22 12.11
N ARG A 288 8.70 -15.61 13.10
CA ARG A 288 9.93 -16.41 12.89
C ARG A 288 9.65 -17.90 12.69
N ASN A 289 8.53 -18.40 13.21
CA ASN A 289 8.20 -19.83 13.24
C ASN A 289 6.99 -20.19 12.36
N VAL A 290 6.85 -19.55 11.19
CA VAL A 290 5.75 -19.84 10.23
C VAL A 290 5.64 -21.33 9.92
N ARG A 291 6.77 -22.04 9.74
CA ARG A 291 6.78 -23.48 9.47
C ARG A 291 6.11 -24.31 10.58
N ASP A 292 6.31 -23.94 11.85
CA ASP A 292 5.69 -24.65 12.96
C ASP A 292 4.18 -24.39 13.03
N ILE A 293 3.75 -23.19 12.64
CA ILE A 293 2.33 -22.85 12.51
C ILE A 293 1.68 -23.69 11.41
N LEU A 294 2.32 -23.80 10.24
CA LEU A 294 1.79 -24.60 9.12
C LEU A 294 1.65 -26.07 9.52
N ARG A 295 2.68 -26.65 10.15
CA ARG A 295 2.66 -28.03 10.68
C ARG A 295 1.53 -28.23 11.68
N ALA A 296 1.32 -27.28 12.59
CA ALA A 296 0.25 -27.37 13.57
C ALA A 296 -1.15 -27.34 12.91
N CYS A 297 -1.33 -26.60 11.81
CA CYS A 297 -2.57 -26.67 11.03
C CYS A 297 -2.76 -28.04 10.38
N GLU A 298 -1.72 -28.63 9.79
CA GLU A 298 -1.78 -29.97 9.18
C GLU A 298 -2.15 -31.03 10.22
N GLU A 299 -1.53 -30.98 11.40
CA GLU A 299 -1.87 -31.88 12.51
C GLU A 299 -3.30 -31.65 13.04
N ALA A 300 -3.76 -30.40 13.07
CA ALA A 300 -5.12 -30.08 13.48
C ALA A 300 -6.16 -30.61 12.48
N ASP A 301 -5.90 -30.50 11.17
CA ASP A 301 -6.74 -31.09 10.12
C ASP A 301 -6.79 -32.62 10.27
N ALA A 302 -5.63 -33.26 10.44
CA ALA A 302 -5.52 -34.71 10.62
C ALA A 302 -6.25 -35.24 11.86
N ARG A 303 -6.38 -34.43 12.91
CA ARG A 303 -7.13 -34.76 14.14
C ARG A 303 -8.63 -34.43 14.05
N GLY A 304 -9.13 -33.99 12.89
CA GLY A 304 -10.54 -33.62 12.69
C GLY A 304 -10.84 -32.20 13.12
N PHE A 305 -10.26 -31.22 12.41
CA PHE A 305 -10.54 -29.80 12.65
C PHE A 305 -12.03 -29.49 12.51
N ALA A 306 -12.60 -28.71 13.43
CA ALA A 306 -13.94 -28.18 13.29
C ALA A 306 -14.03 -26.78 13.92
N ALA A 307 -14.62 -25.83 13.20
CA ALA A 307 -14.90 -24.49 13.68
C ALA A 307 -15.99 -23.82 12.83
N GLY A 308 -17.14 -23.52 13.42
CA GLY A 308 -18.29 -22.98 12.67
C GLY A 308 -18.68 -23.89 11.50
N PRO A 309 -18.77 -23.38 10.25
CA PRO A 309 -19.12 -24.18 9.09
C PRO A 309 -17.94 -25.02 8.53
N PHE A 310 -16.72 -24.83 9.05
CA PHE A 310 -15.52 -25.46 8.53
C PHE A 310 -15.23 -26.77 9.24
N THR A 311 -15.01 -27.83 8.47
CA THR A 311 -14.69 -29.20 8.93
C THR A 311 -13.24 -29.59 8.62
N ARG A 312 -12.48 -28.67 8.01
CA ARG A 312 -11.09 -28.84 7.62
C ARG A 312 -10.35 -27.52 7.70
N ILE A 313 -9.02 -27.57 7.78
CA ILE A 313 -8.15 -26.38 7.76
C ILE A 313 -6.95 -26.60 6.84
N VAL A 314 -6.62 -25.58 6.05
CA VAL A 314 -5.41 -25.53 5.24
C VAL A 314 -4.73 -24.19 5.45
N CYS A 315 -3.49 -24.24 5.96
CA CYS A 315 -2.65 -23.07 6.16
C CYS A 315 -1.58 -23.00 5.07
N LYS A 316 -1.32 -21.82 4.53
CA LYS A 316 -0.24 -21.54 3.57
C LYS A 316 0.53 -20.30 3.99
N ALA A 317 1.84 -20.30 3.76
CA ALA A 317 2.64 -19.10 3.91
C ALA A 317 2.42 -18.18 2.70
N LEU A 318 2.19 -16.89 2.96
CA LEU A 318 2.37 -15.85 1.96
C LEU A 318 3.86 -15.54 1.91
N PRO A 319 4.58 -15.93 0.84
CA PRO A 319 6.01 -15.71 0.76
C PRO A 319 6.32 -14.21 0.79
N ALA A 320 7.49 -13.88 1.34
CA ALA A 320 7.97 -12.51 1.40
C ALA A 320 7.96 -11.89 -0.01
N PRO A 321 7.40 -10.68 -0.20
CA PRO A 321 7.55 -9.98 -1.45
C PRO A 321 9.05 -9.74 -1.69
N TYR A 322 9.52 -10.16 -2.86
CA TYR A 322 10.92 -10.25 -3.22
C TYR A 322 11.69 -8.93 -3.05
N ASP A 323 12.94 -9.08 -2.59
CA ASP A 323 14.07 -8.14 -2.65
C ASP A 323 14.48 -7.80 -4.11
N SER A 324 13.53 -7.62 -5.03
CA SER A 324 13.88 -7.07 -6.33
C SER A 324 14.17 -5.60 -6.13
N SER A 325 15.43 -5.21 -6.23
CA SER A 325 15.85 -3.81 -6.24
C SER A 325 14.92 -3.04 -7.19
N PRO A 326 14.32 -1.92 -6.77
CA PRO A 326 13.48 -1.14 -7.65
C PRO A 326 14.32 -0.73 -8.88
N PRO A 327 13.72 -0.72 -10.09
CA PRO A 327 14.44 -0.29 -11.27
C PRO A 327 14.98 1.14 -11.05
N ALA A 328 16.17 1.43 -11.57
CA ALA A 328 16.78 2.77 -11.47
C ALA A 328 15.94 3.87 -12.15
N THR A 329 14.96 3.47 -12.96
CA THR A 329 14.02 4.34 -13.67
C THR A 329 12.85 4.72 -12.77
N GLY A 330 12.40 5.98 -12.84
CA GLY A 330 11.27 6.50 -12.04
C GLY A 330 9.89 5.96 -12.43
N THR A 331 9.84 4.85 -13.17
CA THR A 331 8.66 4.10 -13.58
C THR A 331 8.85 2.63 -13.17
N VAL A 332 7.75 1.97 -12.80
CA VAL A 332 7.73 0.53 -12.52
C VAL A 332 6.98 -0.16 -13.66
N ASP A 333 7.63 -1.12 -14.30
CA ASP A 333 7.00 -2.00 -15.27
C ASP A 333 5.95 -2.88 -14.56
N PRO A 334 4.67 -2.89 -15.01
CA PRO A 334 3.64 -3.78 -14.47
C PRO A 334 4.02 -5.26 -14.53
N SER A 335 4.91 -5.66 -15.43
CA SER A 335 5.42 -7.03 -15.57
C SER A 335 6.66 -7.33 -14.71
N SER A 336 7.19 -6.34 -13.98
CA SER A 336 8.34 -6.53 -13.10
C SER A 336 8.10 -7.65 -12.07
N PRO A 337 9.15 -8.38 -11.66
CA PRO A 337 9.01 -9.45 -10.66
C PRO A 337 8.30 -9.00 -9.37
N GLY A 338 8.61 -7.80 -8.89
CA GLY A 338 7.94 -7.21 -7.74
C GLY A 338 6.44 -6.96 -7.95
N ALA A 339 6.03 -6.50 -9.14
CA ALA A 339 4.61 -6.27 -9.44
C ALA A 339 3.84 -7.60 -9.61
N VAL A 340 4.47 -8.63 -10.20
CA VAL A 340 3.93 -9.99 -10.28
C VAL A 340 3.78 -10.62 -8.89
N ALA A 341 4.80 -10.49 -8.04
CA ALA A 341 4.76 -10.97 -6.67
C ALA A 341 3.65 -10.26 -5.87
N PHE A 342 3.52 -8.94 -6.02
CA PHE A 342 2.45 -8.19 -5.36
C PHE A 342 1.05 -8.64 -5.83
N ARG A 343 0.81 -8.83 -7.13
CA ARG A 343 -0.46 -9.39 -7.62
C ARG A 343 -0.71 -10.82 -7.11
N SER A 344 0.33 -11.64 -6.99
CA SER A 344 0.23 -12.97 -6.39
C SER A 344 -0.15 -12.88 -4.91
N ALA A 345 0.37 -11.90 -4.17
CA ALA A 345 -0.04 -11.66 -2.79
C ALA A 345 -1.51 -11.21 -2.69
N LEU A 346 -1.97 -10.35 -3.60
CA LEU A 346 -3.40 -9.99 -3.68
C LEU A 346 -4.27 -11.22 -3.96
N GLY A 347 -3.86 -12.08 -4.89
CA GLY A 347 -4.54 -13.33 -5.20
C GLY A 347 -4.64 -14.25 -4.00
N ALA A 348 -3.52 -14.48 -3.31
CA ALA A 348 -3.43 -15.29 -2.12
C ALA A 348 -4.43 -14.85 -1.04
N VAL A 349 -4.43 -13.57 -0.66
CA VAL A 349 -5.33 -13.07 0.39
C VAL A 349 -6.79 -12.99 -0.08
N SER A 350 -7.04 -12.69 -1.36
CA SER A 350 -8.40 -12.70 -1.92
C SER A 350 -9.05 -14.10 -1.89
N SER A 351 -8.22 -15.15 -1.92
CA SER A 351 -8.64 -16.55 -1.87
C SER A 351 -8.77 -17.11 -0.45
N ALA A 352 -8.35 -16.36 0.57
CA ALA A 352 -8.29 -16.83 1.96
C ALA A 352 -9.54 -16.44 2.76
N HIS A 353 -9.87 -17.25 3.78
CA HIS A 353 -10.86 -16.89 4.79
C HIS A 353 -10.21 -16.11 5.95
N LEU A 354 -8.99 -16.50 6.34
CA LEU A 354 -8.21 -15.79 7.35
C LEU A 354 -6.86 -15.39 6.82
N PHE A 355 -6.46 -14.15 7.07
CA PHE A 355 -5.09 -13.67 6.89
C PHE A 355 -4.47 -13.40 8.26
N VAL A 356 -3.32 -14.01 8.54
CA VAL A 356 -2.57 -13.84 9.78
C VAL A 356 -1.35 -12.99 9.48
N ALA A 357 -1.24 -11.81 10.08
CA ALA A 357 -0.15 -10.87 9.83
C ALA A 357 0.32 -10.20 11.11
N ALA A 358 1.62 -9.89 11.18
CA ALA A 358 2.14 -9.09 12.28
C ALA A 358 1.59 -7.66 12.23
N ALA A 359 1.36 -7.05 13.39
CA ALA A 359 0.91 -5.67 13.50
C ALA A 359 1.84 -4.73 12.72
N GLY A 360 1.31 -4.00 11.74
CA GLY A 360 2.12 -3.15 10.88
C GLY A 360 1.56 -3.00 9.47
N SER A 361 2.46 -2.77 8.51
CA SER A 361 2.05 -2.41 7.15
C SER A 361 1.41 -3.54 6.36
N SER A 362 1.71 -4.79 6.71
CA SER A 362 1.27 -5.96 5.97
C SER A 362 -0.19 -6.32 6.18
N GLY A 363 -0.76 -5.96 7.34
CA GLY A 363 -2.19 -6.10 7.61
C GLY A 363 -3.08 -5.47 6.53
N ALA A 364 -2.58 -4.49 5.78
CA ALA A 364 -3.31 -3.87 4.68
C ALA A 364 -3.63 -4.81 3.51
N HIS A 365 -2.97 -5.97 3.38
CA HIS A 365 -3.44 -7.01 2.45
C HIS A 365 -4.85 -7.50 2.78
N ALA A 366 -5.29 -7.40 4.04
CA ALA A 366 -6.65 -7.76 4.44
C ALA A 366 -7.74 -6.96 3.70
N PHE A 367 -7.43 -5.75 3.22
CA PHE A 367 -8.39 -4.95 2.46
C PHE A 367 -8.75 -5.58 1.09
N PHE A 368 -7.93 -6.52 0.61
CA PHE A 368 -8.11 -7.22 -0.67
C PHE A 368 -8.72 -8.63 -0.50
N MET A 369 -9.08 -9.01 0.71
CA MET A 369 -9.78 -10.27 0.96
C MET A 369 -11.20 -10.23 0.39
N ASN A 370 -11.74 -11.40 0.04
CA ASN A 370 -13.12 -11.51 -0.42
C ASN A 370 -14.09 -11.68 0.77
N PRO A 371 -14.96 -10.70 1.07
CA PRO A 371 -15.83 -10.75 2.24
C PRO A 371 -17.08 -11.62 2.07
N ASP A 372 -17.31 -12.23 0.91
CA ASP A 372 -18.55 -12.93 0.56
C ASP A 372 -18.92 -13.99 1.63
N PRO A 373 -20.04 -13.82 2.37
CA PRO A 373 -20.48 -14.78 3.37
C PRO A 373 -20.83 -16.14 2.77
N ALA A 374 -21.26 -16.20 1.50
CA ALA A 374 -21.52 -17.46 0.81
C ALA A 374 -20.24 -18.28 0.59
N ARG A 375 -19.08 -17.63 0.70
CA ARG A 375 -17.76 -18.25 0.68
C ARG A 375 -17.17 -18.42 2.08
N GLY A 376 -17.98 -18.30 3.14
CA GLY A 376 -17.52 -18.44 4.52
C GLY A 376 -17.01 -17.15 5.15
N GLY A 377 -17.04 -16.01 4.44
CA GLY A 377 -16.57 -14.72 4.93
C GLY A 377 -15.05 -14.59 5.04
N ALA A 378 -14.58 -13.42 5.48
CA ALA A 378 -13.15 -13.13 5.59
C ALA A 378 -12.79 -12.34 6.86
N GLY A 379 -11.56 -12.54 7.34
CA GLY A 379 -11.04 -11.83 8.50
C GLY A 379 -9.52 -11.74 8.59
N LEU A 380 -9.05 -10.72 9.30
CA LEU A 380 -7.66 -10.50 9.67
C LEU A 380 -7.44 -10.93 11.12
N VAL A 381 -6.44 -11.78 11.33
CA VAL A 381 -5.84 -12.01 12.65
C VAL A 381 -4.55 -11.20 12.73
N GLU A 382 -4.61 -10.06 13.39
CA GLU A 382 -3.44 -9.21 13.64
C GLU A 382 -2.68 -9.75 14.86
N VAL A 383 -1.45 -10.20 14.61
CA VAL A 383 -0.54 -10.71 15.63
C VAL A 383 0.21 -9.54 16.24
N ARG A 384 0.03 -9.33 17.54
CA ARG A 384 0.56 -8.20 18.29
C ARG A 384 1.69 -8.64 19.22
N PRO A 385 2.82 -7.92 19.23
CA PRO A 385 3.90 -8.19 20.19
C PRO A 385 3.43 -7.94 21.63
N CYS A 386 4.17 -8.49 22.57
CA CYS A 386 3.90 -8.34 24.00
C CYS A 386 3.82 -6.86 24.39
N GLY A 387 2.80 -6.46 25.13
CA GLY A 387 2.61 -5.06 25.55
C GLY A 387 1.81 -4.22 24.56
N TRP A 388 1.80 -4.58 23.26
CA TRP A 388 1.13 -3.76 22.25
C TRP A 388 -0.39 -3.84 22.35
N GLY A 389 -0.92 -5.04 22.56
CA GLY A 389 -2.36 -5.27 22.74
C GLY A 389 -2.85 -5.07 24.17
N THR A 390 -1.95 -4.85 25.12
CA THR A 390 -2.22 -4.69 26.54
C THR A 390 -1.97 -3.24 26.97
N GLU A 391 -0.71 -2.86 27.19
CA GLU A 391 -0.32 -1.53 27.66
C GLU A 391 -0.62 -0.42 26.63
N HIS A 392 -0.56 -0.75 25.34
CA HIS A 392 -0.77 0.20 24.24
C HIS A 392 -2.04 -0.06 23.41
N ALA A 393 -3.03 -0.76 23.97
CA ALA A 393 -4.24 -1.17 23.25
C ALA A 393 -5.01 0.00 22.61
N GLY A 394 -5.08 1.15 23.29
CA GLY A 394 -5.72 2.35 22.72
C GLY A 394 -5.06 2.83 21.42
N ARG A 395 -3.74 2.63 21.28
CA ARG A 395 -2.99 2.90 20.05
C ARG A 395 -3.17 1.77 19.03
N ALA A 396 -3.12 0.52 19.49
CA ALA A 396 -3.24 -0.66 18.65
C ALA A 396 -4.60 -0.76 17.95
N ASP A 397 -5.68 -0.35 18.62
CA ASP A 397 -7.06 -0.44 18.11
C ASP A 397 -7.66 0.91 17.69
N GLY A 398 -7.38 1.96 18.45
CA GLY A 398 -8.07 3.25 18.33
C GLY A 398 -7.34 4.30 17.50
N ALA A 399 -6.07 4.07 17.13
CA ALA A 399 -5.37 4.98 16.24
C ALA A 399 -6.09 5.07 14.90
N GLN A 400 -6.08 6.26 14.28
CA GLN A 400 -6.75 6.47 13.00
C GLN A 400 -6.34 5.43 11.95
N ASP A 401 -5.10 4.95 11.96
CA ASP A 401 -4.59 3.95 11.01
C ASP A 401 -4.47 2.51 11.58
N ALA A 402 -5.05 2.25 12.76
CA ALA A 402 -5.17 0.91 13.30
C ALA A 402 -6.02 0.04 12.36
N MET A 403 -5.64 -1.23 12.18
CA MET A 403 -6.39 -2.12 11.29
C MET A 403 -7.82 -2.33 11.80
N ALA A 404 -8.03 -2.47 13.12
CA ALA A 404 -9.36 -2.55 13.72
C ALA A 404 -10.26 -1.37 13.30
N ALA A 405 -9.79 -0.13 13.51
CA ALA A 405 -10.53 1.07 13.14
C ALA A 405 -10.80 1.18 11.64
N GLN A 406 -9.84 0.79 10.79
CA GLN A 406 -9.99 0.87 9.33
C GLN A 406 -10.92 -0.21 8.78
N LEU A 407 -10.91 -1.42 9.35
CA LEU A 407 -11.81 -2.49 8.93
C LEU A 407 -13.27 -2.19 9.33
N GLN A 408 -13.48 -1.56 10.49
CA GLN A 408 -14.80 -1.10 10.94
C GLN A 408 -15.43 -0.07 9.99
N ARG A 409 -14.64 0.80 9.33
CA ARG A 409 -15.16 1.73 8.31
C ARG A 409 -15.82 0.99 7.13
N GLY A 410 -15.35 -0.21 6.83
CA GLY A 410 -15.96 -1.12 5.86
C GLY A 410 -17.13 -1.94 6.42
N ALA A 411 -17.77 -1.49 7.50
CA ALA A 411 -18.88 -2.15 8.19
C ALA A 411 -18.58 -3.60 8.62
N ASP A 412 -17.32 -3.87 8.99
CA ASP A 412 -16.80 -5.18 9.38
C ASP A 412 -17.01 -6.28 8.32
N THR A 413 -17.06 -5.91 7.04
CA THR A 413 -17.11 -6.87 5.92
C THR A 413 -15.91 -7.81 5.94
N ILE A 414 -14.75 -7.29 6.33
CA ILE A 414 -13.58 -8.06 6.74
C ILE A 414 -13.49 -7.93 8.26
N ARG A 415 -13.55 -9.07 8.95
CA ARG A 415 -13.63 -9.13 10.41
C ARG A 415 -12.25 -8.96 11.02
N PHE A 416 -12.17 -8.23 12.13
CA PHE A 416 -10.93 -8.00 12.84
C PHE A 416 -10.81 -8.92 14.06
N PHE A 417 -9.60 -9.45 14.25
CA PHE A 417 -9.22 -10.27 15.39
C PHE A 417 -7.79 -9.90 15.81
N ALA A 418 -7.53 -9.80 17.11
CA ALA A 418 -6.19 -9.57 17.65
C ALA A 418 -5.67 -10.83 18.35
N TYR A 419 -4.45 -11.25 18.04
CA TYR A 419 -3.72 -12.27 18.76
C TYR A 419 -2.52 -11.63 19.47
N ASN A 420 -2.64 -11.44 20.78
CA ASN A 420 -1.63 -10.80 21.63
C ASN A 420 -0.71 -11.88 22.20
N VAL A 421 0.58 -11.80 21.85
CA VAL A 421 1.54 -12.85 22.18
C VAL A 421 1.82 -12.94 23.69
N GLU A 422 1.75 -11.82 24.43
CA GLU A 422 1.92 -11.70 25.90
C GLU A 422 2.85 -12.75 26.56
N ASP A 423 3.95 -13.10 25.89
CA ASP A 423 4.91 -14.12 26.30
C ASP A 423 6.12 -13.41 26.90
N ALA A 424 6.37 -13.63 28.20
CA ALA A 424 7.49 -13.02 28.91
C ALA A 424 8.84 -13.25 28.21
N ALA A 425 9.02 -14.38 27.52
CA ALA A 425 10.24 -14.67 26.76
C ALA A 425 10.43 -13.78 25.52
N GLN A 426 9.38 -13.10 25.08
CA GLN A 426 9.38 -12.21 23.91
C GLN A 426 9.19 -10.73 24.30
N CYS A 427 8.79 -10.43 25.54
CA CYS A 427 8.62 -9.06 26.03
C CYS A 427 9.95 -8.30 26.21
N SER A 428 11.11 -8.98 26.22
CA SER A 428 12.42 -8.33 26.40
C SER A 428 13.60 -9.23 25.97
N PRO A 429 14.67 -8.68 25.39
CA PRO A 429 14.79 -7.31 24.88
C PRO A 429 14.13 -7.20 23.49
N PRO A 430 13.50 -6.04 23.17
CA PRO A 430 12.99 -5.81 21.83
C PRO A 430 14.13 -5.75 20.79
N ASP A 431 13.87 -6.29 19.60
CA ASP A 431 14.89 -6.36 18.55
C ASP A 431 15.45 -4.96 18.20
N TYR A 432 14.59 -3.94 18.23
CA TYR A 432 15.02 -2.56 18.02
C TYR A 432 16.00 -2.06 19.08
N GLN A 433 15.86 -2.45 20.36
CA GLN A 433 16.79 -2.04 21.41
C GLN A 433 18.19 -2.60 21.18
N SER A 434 18.30 -3.84 20.71
CA SER A 434 19.60 -4.43 20.37
C SER A 434 20.30 -3.67 19.24
N GLN A 435 19.55 -3.23 18.23
CA GLN A 435 20.08 -2.41 17.12
C GLN A 435 20.42 -0.98 17.56
N LEU A 436 19.57 -0.34 18.39
CA LEU A 436 19.85 0.97 18.96
C LEU A 436 21.12 0.96 19.82
N LEU A 437 21.32 -0.08 20.62
CA LEU A 437 22.49 -0.23 21.47
C LEU A 437 23.76 -0.50 20.66
N ALA A 438 23.67 -1.28 19.58
CA ALA A 438 24.78 -1.51 18.65
C ALA A 438 25.19 -0.22 17.92
N ASN A 439 24.24 0.68 17.63
CA ASN A 439 24.47 1.91 16.87
C ASN A 439 24.45 3.18 17.73
N ARG A 440 24.74 3.06 19.04
CA ARG A 440 24.60 4.16 20.01
C ARG A 440 25.43 5.41 19.65
N ALA A 441 26.58 5.23 18.99
CA ALA A 441 27.42 6.33 18.50
C ALA A 441 26.75 7.10 17.35
N ASP A 442 26.08 6.41 16.41
CA ASP A 442 25.37 7.02 15.29
C ASP A 442 24.11 7.76 15.73
N LEU A 443 23.41 7.25 16.75
CA LEU A 443 22.25 7.92 17.34
C LEU A 443 22.63 9.19 18.09
N GLN A 444 23.76 9.21 18.80
CA GLN A 444 24.27 10.42 19.44
C GLN A 444 24.67 11.48 18.41
N LEU A 445 25.29 11.08 17.29
CA LEU A 445 25.61 11.98 16.18
C LEU A 445 24.34 12.54 15.53
N GLN A 446 23.32 11.70 15.32
CA GLN A 446 22.03 12.12 14.77
C GLN A 446 21.26 13.07 15.71
N GLN A 447 21.25 12.80 17.03
CA GLN A 447 20.66 13.69 18.03
C GLN A 447 21.34 15.07 18.06
N GLN A 448 22.66 15.14 17.83
CA GLN A 448 23.40 16.40 17.75
C GLN A 448 23.14 17.16 16.44
N THR A 449 22.88 16.48 15.32
CA THR A 449 22.52 17.14 14.04
C THR A 449 21.04 17.52 13.94
N ALA A 450 20.21 17.13 14.89
CA ALA A 450 18.76 17.21 14.76
C ALA A 450 18.15 18.48 15.35
N ALA A 451 18.47 19.59 14.71
CA ALA A 451 17.53 20.70 14.50
C ALA A 451 18.12 21.58 13.40
N HIS A 452 17.69 21.38 12.15
CA HIS A 452 17.75 22.51 11.24
C HIS A 452 16.79 23.55 11.85
N PRO A 453 17.26 24.76 12.24
CA PRO A 453 16.46 25.72 13.03
C PRO A 453 15.19 26.22 12.32
N PHE A 454 14.99 25.83 11.05
CA PHE A 454 13.91 26.27 10.19
C PHE A 454 12.86 25.19 9.88
N GLN A 455 12.99 23.97 10.41
CA GLN A 455 11.96 22.94 10.25
C GLN A 455 11.36 22.57 11.61
N PRO A 456 10.09 22.90 11.89
CA PRO A 456 9.41 22.38 13.06
C PRO A 456 9.42 20.85 12.98
N LYS A 457 9.94 20.19 14.02
CA LYS A 457 9.88 18.72 14.13
C LYS A 457 8.40 18.33 14.16
N ALA A 458 7.97 17.53 13.18
CA ALA A 458 6.71 16.84 13.33
C ALA A 458 6.79 15.97 14.61
N PRO A 459 5.77 15.97 15.47
CA PRO A 459 5.79 15.12 16.65
C PRO A 459 5.95 13.66 16.20
N ALA A 460 6.78 12.92 16.93
CA ALA A 460 6.99 11.50 16.63
C ALA A 460 5.64 10.77 16.65
N ARG A 461 5.43 9.92 15.65
CA ARG A 461 4.20 9.14 15.52
C ARG A 461 4.00 8.16 16.67
N TYR A 462 5.07 7.71 17.30
CA TYR A 462 5.02 6.81 18.44
C TYR A 462 6.00 7.30 19.49
N SER A 463 5.68 7.06 20.76
CA SER A 463 6.66 7.26 21.83
C SER A 463 7.81 6.24 21.69
N PRO A 464 9.00 6.52 22.24
CA PRO A 464 10.08 5.54 22.28
C PRO A 464 9.66 4.18 22.85
N GLU A 465 8.83 4.18 23.90
CA GLU A 465 8.32 2.96 24.53
C GLU A 465 7.41 2.17 23.58
N GLU A 466 6.47 2.86 22.92
CA GLU A 466 5.58 2.25 21.91
C GLU A 466 6.37 1.60 20.77
N LEU A 467 7.46 2.22 20.34
CA LEU A 467 8.34 1.69 19.28
C LEU A 467 9.06 0.42 19.71
N LEU A 468 9.60 0.41 20.94
CA LEU A 468 10.30 -0.73 21.50
C LEU A 468 9.38 -1.94 21.62
N VAL A 469 8.14 -1.73 22.07
CA VAL A 469 7.15 -2.79 22.19
C VAL A 469 6.68 -3.30 20.82
N ARG A 470 6.38 -2.39 19.89
CA ARG A 470 5.79 -2.74 18.60
C ARG A 470 6.78 -3.41 17.63
N ASP A 471 8.06 -3.05 17.68
CA ASP A 471 9.06 -3.46 16.67
C ASP A 471 9.82 -4.72 17.09
N GLN A 472 9.06 -5.78 17.40
CA GLN A 472 9.58 -7.09 17.81
C GLN A 472 9.23 -8.17 16.80
N HIS A 473 10.16 -9.11 16.61
CA HIS A 473 9.93 -10.39 15.98
C HIS A 473 9.08 -11.27 16.89
N LEU A 474 8.29 -12.13 16.25
CA LEU A 474 7.25 -12.89 16.93
C LEU A 474 7.52 -14.39 16.72
N THR A 475 7.43 -15.15 17.80
CA THR A 475 7.46 -16.61 17.81
C THR A 475 6.14 -17.07 18.42
N LEU A 476 5.22 -17.53 17.59
CA LEU A 476 3.85 -17.81 18.05
C LEU A 476 3.77 -19.21 18.63
N ARG A 477 3.11 -19.36 19.77
CA ARG A 477 2.74 -20.70 20.28
C ARG A 477 1.65 -21.27 19.37
N PRO A 478 1.88 -22.40 18.66
CA PRO A 478 0.91 -22.87 17.66
C PRO A 478 -0.45 -23.25 18.26
N GLY A 479 -0.46 -23.81 19.47
CA GLY A 479 -1.70 -24.18 20.19
C GLY A 479 -2.67 -23.00 20.39
N PRO A 480 -2.27 -21.95 21.13
CA PRO A 480 -3.10 -20.75 21.30
C PRO A 480 -3.48 -20.08 19.98
N LEU A 481 -2.58 -20.03 18.99
CA LEU A 481 -2.90 -19.50 17.67
C LEU A 481 -4.00 -20.32 16.98
N LEU A 482 -3.94 -21.66 17.01
CA LEU A 482 -4.99 -22.53 16.47
C LEU A 482 -6.33 -22.31 17.18
N ALA A 483 -6.32 -22.09 18.50
CA ALA A 483 -7.54 -21.72 19.23
C ALA A 483 -8.11 -20.39 18.72
N MET A 484 -7.25 -19.42 18.40
CA MET A 484 -7.67 -18.12 17.86
C MET A 484 -8.26 -18.27 16.45
N LEU A 485 -7.63 -19.12 15.61
CA LEU A 485 -8.14 -19.43 14.27
C LEU A 485 -9.51 -20.11 14.33
N ARG A 486 -9.72 -21.04 15.27
CA ARG A 486 -11.05 -21.66 15.48
C ARG A 486 -12.09 -20.65 15.91
N HIS A 487 -11.75 -19.78 16.87
CA HIS A 487 -12.64 -18.72 17.33
C HIS A 487 -13.02 -17.76 16.18
N ALA A 488 -12.02 -17.29 15.44
CA ALA A 488 -12.25 -16.42 14.29
C ALA A 488 -13.13 -17.10 13.23
N ALA A 489 -12.81 -18.34 12.87
CA ALA A 489 -13.54 -19.15 11.88
C ALA A 489 -15.00 -19.38 12.27
N ALA A 490 -15.29 -19.63 13.55
CA ALA A 490 -16.66 -19.77 14.06
C ALA A 490 -17.49 -18.50 13.86
N LEU A 491 -16.83 -17.34 13.83
CA LEU A 491 -17.50 -16.06 13.66
C LEU A 491 -17.64 -15.69 12.18
N LEU A 492 -16.70 -16.03 11.29
CA LEU A 492 -16.59 -15.52 9.90
C LEU A 492 -17.85 -15.52 9.02
N GLY A 493 -18.78 -16.45 9.20
CA GLY A 493 -20.05 -16.48 8.45
C GLY A 493 -21.17 -15.68 9.11
N ASP A 494 -21.11 -15.45 10.42
CA ASP A 494 -22.20 -14.91 11.23
C ASP A 494 -21.87 -13.48 11.70
N LYS A 495 -22.56 -12.50 11.11
CA LYS A 495 -22.38 -11.08 11.46
C LYS A 495 -22.91 -10.75 12.85
N ALA A 496 -24.01 -11.40 13.27
CA ALA A 496 -24.62 -11.16 14.57
C ALA A 496 -23.73 -11.72 15.69
N ALA A 497 -23.24 -12.95 15.53
CA ALA A 497 -22.31 -13.55 16.49
C ALA A 497 -21.00 -12.75 16.59
N TYR A 498 -20.46 -12.26 15.46
CA TYR A 498 -19.30 -11.38 15.49
C TYR A 498 -19.58 -10.05 16.20
N GLY A 499 -20.73 -9.43 15.96
CA GLY A 499 -21.16 -8.23 16.69
C GLY A 499 -21.22 -8.48 18.20
N ALA A 500 -21.85 -9.57 18.63
CA ALA A 500 -21.91 -9.97 20.03
C ALA A 500 -20.52 -10.25 20.62
N ALA A 501 -19.63 -10.89 19.86
CA ALA A 501 -18.25 -11.12 20.27
C ALA A 501 -17.48 -9.80 20.42
N ARG A 502 -17.67 -8.83 19.52
CA ARG A 502 -17.08 -7.50 19.63
C ARG A 502 -17.56 -6.77 20.88
N ASP A 503 -18.87 -6.70 21.06
CA ASP A 503 -19.48 -5.95 22.15
C ASP A 503 -19.17 -6.59 23.51
N GLY A 504 -18.99 -7.91 23.53
CA GLY A 504 -18.51 -8.66 24.69
C GLY A 504 -16.99 -8.64 24.90
N GLY A 505 -16.23 -7.91 24.07
CA GLY A 505 -14.76 -7.87 24.17
C GLY A 505 -14.13 -9.24 23.96
N LYS A 506 -14.56 -10.01 22.97
CA LYS A 506 -14.05 -11.36 22.65
C LYS A 506 -13.31 -11.42 21.32
N LEU A 507 -12.87 -10.27 20.77
CA LEU A 507 -12.07 -10.25 19.54
C LEU A 507 -10.56 -10.26 19.80
N HIS A 508 -10.13 -10.13 21.05
CA HIS A 508 -8.73 -10.18 21.44
C HIS A 508 -8.45 -11.48 22.18
N GLY A 509 -7.55 -12.28 21.60
CA GLY A 509 -7.00 -13.46 22.23
C GLY A 509 -5.62 -13.15 22.81
N TYR A 510 -5.39 -13.59 24.04
CA TYR A 510 -4.13 -13.46 24.76
C TYR A 510 -3.53 -14.85 24.92
N ALA A 511 -2.33 -15.05 24.38
CA ALA A 511 -1.65 -16.33 24.48
C ALA A 511 -1.11 -16.51 25.91
N VAL A 512 -1.64 -17.48 26.63
CA VAL A 512 -1.23 -17.84 27.99
C VAL A 512 -0.63 -19.26 28.00
N ALA A 513 -0.12 -19.72 29.14
CA ALA A 513 0.50 -21.05 29.23
C ALA A 513 -0.51 -22.18 28.95
N GLU A 514 -1.75 -21.99 29.40
CA GLU A 514 -2.84 -22.97 29.36
C GLU A 514 -3.60 -22.99 28.03
N GLY A 515 -3.40 -22.00 27.17
CA GLY A 515 -4.11 -21.88 25.90
C GLY A 515 -4.33 -20.45 25.46
N LEU A 516 -5.53 -20.16 24.94
CA LEU A 516 -5.93 -18.83 24.50
C LEU A 516 -6.99 -18.26 25.42
N LEU A 517 -6.76 -17.05 25.88
CA LEU A 517 -7.71 -16.32 26.68
C LEU A 517 -8.38 -15.21 25.87
N LEU A 518 -9.71 -15.23 25.75
CA LEU A 518 -10.45 -14.16 25.06
C LEU A 518 -10.87 -13.06 26.04
N GLY A 519 -10.55 -11.81 25.74
CA GLY A 519 -10.90 -10.67 26.61
C GLY A 519 -10.87 -9.32 25.89
N PRO A 520 -11.29 -8.23 26.57
CA PRO A 520 -11.32 -6.91 25.95
C PRO A 520 -9.91 -6.46 25.59
N ALA A 521 -9.80 -5.48 24.68
CA ALA A 521 -8.54 -4.80 24.41
C ALA A 521 -7.96 -4.20 25.70
N GLY A 522 -6.64 -4.28 25.89
CA GLY A 522 -5.98 -3.71 27.05
C GLY A 522 -6.00 -4.56 28.32
N LEU A 523 -6.33 -5.85 28.21
CA LEU A 523 -6.33 -6.77 29.35
C LEU A 523 -4.90 -7.05 29.82
N THR A 524 -4.45 -6.39 30.89
CA THR A 524 -3.09 -6.58 31.42
C THR A 524 -2.93 -7.93 32.11
N GLN A 525 -1.68 -8.44 32.18
CA GLN A 525 -1.39 -9.71 32.86
C GLN A 525 -1.85 -9.73 34.34
N ALA A 526 -1.82 -8.58 35.02
CA ALA A 526 -2.28 -8.45 36.40
C ALA A 526 -3.81 -8.62 36.56
N ALA A 527 -4.60 -8.41 35.50
CA ALA A 527 -6.06 -8.54 35.51
C ALA A 527 -6.56 -9.97 35.21
N LEU A 528 -5.68 -10.88 34.80
CA LEU A 528 -6.01 -12.25 34.40
C LEU A 528 -6.73 -13.07 35.49
N PRO A 529 -6.38 -13.00 36.80
CA PRO A 529 -7.02 -13.82 37.83
C PRO A 529 -8.31 -13.23 38.44
N ALA A 530 -8.66 -11.97 38.18
CA ALA A 530 -9.63 -11.21 38.98
C ALA A 530 -11.06 -11.11 38.38
N LEU A 531 -11.30 -11.65 37.19
CA LEU A 531 -12.58 -11.44 36.49
C LEU A 531 -13.61 -12.53 36.83
N LYS A 532 -14.56 -12.20 37.74
CA LYS A 532 -15.65 -13.09 38.22
C LYS A 532 -16.71 -13.47 37.17
N ASN A 533 -16.77 -12.75 36.04
CA ASN A 533 -17.59 -13.06 34.84
C ASN A 533 -16.69 -13.10 33.59
N GLY A 534 -15.50 -13.69 33.75
CA GLY A 534 -14.29 -13.26 33.06
C GLY A 534 -13.98 -13.82 31.69
N PRO A 535 -12.71 -13.69 31.28
CA PRO A 535 -12.25 -14.01 29.95
C PRO A 535 -12.34 -15.52 29.68
N GLU A 536 -12.75 -15.88 28.48
CA GLU A 536 -13.01 -17.26 28.10
C GLU A 536 -11.68 -17.96 27.78
N LEU A 537 -11.24 -18.88 28.66
CA LEU A 537 -10.05 -19.68 28.42
C LEU A 537 -10.40 -20.86 27.51
N ILE A 538 -9.95 -20.79 26.27
CA ILE A 538 -9.94 -21.91 25.35
C ILE A 538 -8.69 -22.73 25.66
N LYS A 539 -8.87 -23.79 26.45
CA LYS A 539 -7.80 -24.74 26.76
C LYS A 539 -7.34 -25.44 25.50
N VAL A 540 -6.02 -25.51 25.32
CA VAL A 540 -5.41 -26.30 24.24
C VAL A 540 -5.13 -27.70 24.82
N PRO A 541 -5.57 -28.78 24.15
CA PRO A 541 -5.32 -30.15 24.60
C PRO A 541 -3.84 -30.54 24.59
#